data_AF-A0A2A2JPJ7-F1
#
_entry.id   AF-A0A2A2JPJ7-F1
#
_cell.length_a   1.000
_cell.length_b   1.000
_cell.length_c   1.000
_cell.angle_alpha   90.00
_cell.angle_beta   90.00
_cell.angle_gamma   90.00
#
_symmetry.space_group_name_H-M   'P 1'
#
loop_
_entity.id
_entity.type
_entity.pdbx_description
1 polymer ?
#
loop_
_entity_poly.entity_id
_entity_poly.type
_entity_poly.pdbx_seq_one_letter_code
_entity_poly.pdbx_strand_id
1 'polypeptide(L)'
;MAAPANSEGLRKRRPSLSDSDEDYGTDDSGDEKEMQNIVKDIESDKLKQETLPDSRWTKMKSTMKQWGETSSCHGIPHMAQAHTIVAVIVWAIILFFCACGFVYLFSDTLLTYLAFGKLVQLNFAMESSNFPSITFCNINPYKLSEIKKIPELAALLTVYESSANGTLTS
;
A
#
# COMPACT_ATOMS: atom_id res chain seq x y z
N MET A 1 23.93 -10.43 -1.82
CA MET A 1 24.79 -10.65 -0.63
C MET A 1 24.18 -11.75 0.21
N ALA A 2 25.03 -12.71 0.60
CA ALA A 2 24.91 -13.72 1.66
C ALA A 2 23.78 -14.78 1.63
N ALA A 3 24.25 -16.04 1.60
CA ALA A 3 23.64 -17.29 2.08
C ALA A 3 23.26 -17.21 3.59
N PRO A 4 22.62 -18.20 4.30
CA PRO A 4 22.84 -19.66 4.20
C PRO A 4 21.68 -20.65 4.58
N ALA A 5 21.99 -21.95 4.40
CA ALA A 5 21.68 -23.17 5.20
C ALA A 5 20.24 -23.57 5.61
N ASN A 6 19.84 -24.84 5.36
CA ASN A 6 19.95 -25.97 6.32
C ASN A 6 19.12 -27.24 5.94
N SER A 7 19.70 -28.41 6.26
CA SER A 7 19.22 -29.81 6.51
C SER A 7 17.75 -30.21 6.29
N GLU A 8 17.33 -31.44 5.94
CA GLU A 8 17.96 -32.74 5.64
C GLU A 8 16.86 -33.64 5.05
N GLY A 9 17.20 -34.49 4.08
CA GLY A 9 16.27 -35.41 3.44
C GLY A 9 16.99 -36.24 2.39
N LEU A 10 17.79 -37.20 2.88
CA LEU A 10 18.59 -38.14 2.11
C LEU A 10 17.82 -38.76 0.93
N ARG A 11 18.28 -38.47 -0.30
CA ARG A 11 18.22 -39.44 -1.41
C ARG A 11 19.58 -40.11 -1.46
N LYS A 12 19.62 -41.40 -1.11
CA LYS A 12 20.84 -42.22 -1.05
C LYS A 12 21.47 -42.33 -2.44
N ARG A 13 22.34 -41.40 -2.84
CA ARG A 13 23.28 -41.61 -3.96
C ARG A 13 24.47 -42.40 -3.41
N ARG A 14 24.72 -43.59 -3.98
CA ARG A 14 25.97 -44.34 -3.75
C ARG A 14 27.16 -43.48 -4.18
N PRO A 15 28.25 -43.43 -3.39
CA PRO A 15 29.51 -42.91 -3.88
C PRO A 15 30.27 -44.05 -4.56
N SER A 16 30.71 -43.82 -5.79
CA SER A 16 31.91 -44.46 -6.30
C SER A 16 32.81 -43.34 -6.81
N LEU A 17 33.58 -42.79 -5.88
CA LEU A 17 34.84 -42.15 -6.20
C LEU A 17 35.89 -43.27 -6.12
N SER A 18 36.49 -43.59 -7.25
CA SER A 18 37.81 -44.22 -7.30
C SER A 18 38.60 -43.43 -8.34
N ASP A 19 39.63 -42.74 -7.87
CA ASP A 19 40.69 -42.19 -8.70
C ASP A 19 41.32 -43.30 -9.53
N SER A 20 41.35 -43.12 -10.84
CA SER A 20 42.30 -43.75 -11.75
C SER A 20 42.39 -42.84 -12.97
N ASP A 21 43.61 -42.45 -13.28
CA ASP A 21 44.02 -41.66 -14.43
C ASP A 21 43.48 -42.22 -15.77
N GLU A 22 43.45 -41.32 -16.76
CA GLU A 22 43.31 -41.56 -18.21
C GLU A 22 41.89 -41.82 -18.76
N ASP A 23 41.43 -40.89 -19.62
CA ASP A 23 41.22 -41.15 -21.06
C ASP A 23 40.04 -40.34 -21.64
N TYR A 24 40.28 -39.74 -22.79
CA TYR A 24 39.32 -39.00 -23.58
C TYR A 24 38.46 -40.02 -24.35
N GLY A 25 37.35 -40.47 -23.75
CA GLY A 25 36.51 -41.53 -24.32
C GLY A 25 35.03 -41.19 -24.37
N THR A 26 34.47 -41.12 -25.57
CA THR A 26 33.03 -41.02 -25.88
C THR A 26 32.27 -42.24 -25.33
N ASP A 27 31.48 -42.08 -24.26
CA ASP A 27 30.67 -43.16 -23.69
C ASP A 27 29.17 -42.93 -23.95
N ASP A 28 28.69 -43.53 -25.03
CA ASP A 28 27.31 -43.55 -25.55
C ASP A 28 26.31 -44.28 -24.61
N SER A 29 26.80 -44.96 -23.55
CA SER A 29 25.99 -45.84 -22.71
C SER A 29 25.29 -45.18 -21.51
N GLY A 30 25.65 -43.92 -21.20
CA GLY A 30 25.01 -43.11 -20.16
C GLY A 30 23.68 -42.52 -20.61
N ASP A 31 23.66 -42.01 -21.85
CA ASP A 31 22.51 -41.33 -22.45
C ASP A 31 21.36 -42.30 -22.73
N GLU A 32 21.65 -43.54 -23.15
CA GLU A 32 20.62 -44.57 -23.33
C GLU A 32 19.90 -44.92 -22.03
N LYS A 33 20.61 -44.98 -20.90
CA LYS A 33 20.01 -45.30 -19.59
C LYS A 33 19.12 -44.16 -19.10
N GLU A 34 19.50 -42.92 -19.36
CA GLU A 34 18.68 -41.76 -19.06
C GLU A 34 17.43 -41.73 -19.95
N MET A 35 17.59 -42.01 -21.25
CA MET A 35 16.49 -42.09 -22.20
C MET A 35 15.48 -43.19 -21.84
N GLN A 36 15.95 -44.36 -21.42
CA GLN A 36 15.13 -45.49 -20.98
C GLN A 36 14.35 -45.19 -19.69
N ASN A 37 14.92 -44.38 -18.78
CA ASN A 37 14.21 -43.95 -17.57
C ASN A 37 13.09 -42.95 -17.92
N ILE A 38 13.36 -41.98 -18.81
CA ILE A 38 12.36 -41.01 -19.28
C ILE A 38 11.18 -41.72 -19.97
N VAL A 39 11.45 -42.71 -20.84
CA VAL A 39 10.41 -43.47 -21.53
C VAL A 39 9.54 -44.25 -20.54
N LYS A 40 10.14 -44.89 -19.54
CA LYS A 40 9.42 -45.61 -18.49
C LYS A 40 8.54 -44.68 -17.64
N ASP A 41 9.03 -43.48 -17.33
CA ASP A 41 8.25 -42.49 -16.60
C ASP A 41 7.03 -42.04 -17.41
N ILE A 42 7.20 -41.76 -18.72
CA ILE A 42 6.10 -41.40 -19.64
C ILE A 42 5.07 -42.52 -19.76
N GLU A 43 5.52 -43.78 -19.88
CA GLU A 43 4.63 -44.93 -19.97
C GLU A 43 3.87 -45.15 -18.66
N SER A 44 4.53 -44.99 -17.52
CA SER A 44 3.91 -45.09 -16.19
C SER A 44 2.89 -43.98 -15.92
N ASP A 45 3.15 -42.74 -16.37
CA ASP A 45 2.23 -41.61 -16.26
C ASP A 45 1.02 -41.79 -17.18
N LYS A 46 1.22 -42.33 -18.40
CA LYS A 46 0.11 -42.75 -19.28
C LYS A 46 -0.75 -43.81 -18.59
N LEU A 47 -0.14 -44.84 -18.00
CA LEU A 47 -0.85 -45.93 -17.33
C LEU A 47 -1.62 -45.42 -16.09
N LYS A 48 -1.05 -44.46 -15.37
CA LYS A 48 -1.69 -43.80 -14.22
C LYS A 48 -2.85 -42.90 -14.65
N GLN A 49 -2.75 -42.26 -15.81
CA GLN A 49 -3.83 -41.48 -16.42
C GLN A 49 -4.98 -42.38 -16.90
N GLU A 50 -4.69 -43.57 -17.42
CA GLU A 50 -5.71 -44.54 -17.89
C GLU A 50 -6.42 -45.26 -16.74
N THR A 51 -5.77 -45.43 -15.58
CA THR A 51 -6.29 -46.23 -14.44
C THR A 51 -7.08 -45.43 -13.40
N LEU A 52 -7.00 -44.09 -13.40
CA LEU A 52 -7.74 -43.26 -12.46
C LEU A 52 -9.15 -42.97 -13.00
N PRO A 53 -10.23 -43.34 -12.28
CA PRO A 53 -11.58 -42.94 -12.67
C PRO A 53 -11.64 -41.42 -12.71
N ASP A 54 -12.09 -40.90 -13.85
CA ASP A 54 -12.08 -39.49 -14.23
C ASP A 54 -13.14 -38.70 -13.43
N SER A 55 -12.95 -38.65 -12.11
CA SER A 55 -13.84 -38.02 -11.15
C SER A 55 -13.81 -36.51 -11.37
N ARG A 56 -14.99 -35.86 -11.32
CA ARG A 56 -15.11 -34.39 -11.45
C ARG A 56 -14.18 -33.63 -10.50
N TRP A 57 -13.86 -34.22 -9.34
CA TRP A 57 -12.93 -33.68 -8.36
C TRP A 57 -11.49 -33.63 -8.84
N THR A 58 -11.02 -34.65 -9.57
CA THR A 58 -9.66 -34.70 -10.11
C THR A 58 -9.49 -33.66 -11.21
N LYS A 59 -10.50 -33.51 -12.07
CA LYS A 59 -10.56 -32.43 -13.08
C LYS A 59 -10.58 -31.05 -12.44
N MET A 60 -11.41 -30.85 -11.43
CA MET A 60 -11.46 -29.56 -10.74
C MET A 60 -10.11 -29.21 -10.08
N LYS A 61 -9.45 -30.18 -9.44
CA LYS A 61 -8.13 -29.98 -8.84
C LYS A 61 -7.06 -29.63 -9.87
N SER A 62 -7.02 -30.30 -11.02
CA SER A 62 -6.04 -30.00 -12.06
C SER A 62 -6.28 -28.61 -12.68
N THR A 63 -7.55 -28.25 -12.95
CA THR A 63 -7.90 -26.90 -13.43
C THR A 63 -7.55 -25.82 -12.41
N MET A 64 -7.82 -26.04 -11.12
CA MET A 64 -7.47 -25.08 -10.06
C MET A 64 -5.96 -24.89 -9.94
N LYS A 65 -5.17 -25.97 -10.07
CA LYS A 65 -3.71 -25.90 -10.07
C LYS A 65 -3.18 -25.10 -11.28
N GLN A 66 -3.68 -25.41 -12.47
CA GLN A 66 -3.29 -24.72 -13.71
C GLN A 66 -3.64 -23.22 -13.68
N TRP A 67 -4.80 -22.87 -13.13
CA TRP A 67 -5.17 -21.48 -12.91
C TRP A 67 -4.24 -20.81 -11.88
N GLY A 68 -3.93 -21.50 -10.78
CA GLY A 68 -3.04 -20.98 -9.74
C GLY A 68 -1.64 -20.66 -10.26
N GLU A 69 -1.11 -21.48 -11.17
CA GLU A 69 0.19 -21.27 -11.82
C GLU A 69 0.20 -20.08 -12.80
N THR A 70 -0.96 -19.72 -13.37
CA THR A 70 -1.09 -18.62 -14.35
C THR A 70 -1.71 -17.35 -13.76
N SER A 71 -2.03 -17.36 -12.46
CA SER A 71 -2.67 -16.25 -11.78
C SER A 71 -1.76 -15.03 -11.66
N SER A 72 -2.29 -13.83 -11.91
CA SER A 72 -1.57 -12.56 -11.74
C SER A 72 -1.40 -12.16 -10.27
N CYS A 73 -2.06 -12.85 -9.33
CA CYS A 73 -1.85 -12.63 -7.91
C CYS A 73 -0.54 -13.31 -7.49
N HIS A 74 0.52 -12.52 -7.35
CA HIS A 74 1.90 -13.01 -7.17
C HIS A 74 2.11 -14.06 -6.06
N GLY A 75 1.27 -14.11 -5.02
CA GLY A 75 1.37 -15.14 -3.98
C GLY A 75 0.73 -16.50 -4.35
N ILE A 76 -0.17 -16.54 -5.32
CA ILE A 76 -0.90 -17.77 -5.72
C ILE A 76 -0.02 -18.74 -6.52
N PRO A 77 0.82 -18.31 -7.50
CA PRO A 77 1.76 -19.20 -8.18
C PRO A 77 2.75 -19.87 -7.25
N HIS A 78 3.28 -19.13 -6.26
CA HIS A 78 4.19 -19.70 -5.25
C HIS A 78 3.52 -20.80 -4.40
N MET A 79 2.22 -20.66 -4.13
CA MET A 79 1.43 -21.67 -3.43
C MET A 79 1.13 -22.88 -4.34
N ALA A 80 0.86 -22.68 -5.63
CA ALA A 80 0.55 -23.74 -6.60
C ALA A 80 1.77 -24.59 -6.98
N GLN A 81 2.96 -23.98 -7.00
CA GLN A 81 4.24 -24.63 -7.33
C GLN A 81 4.94 -25.27 -6.11
N ALA A 82 4.45 -25.02 -4.89
CA ALA A 82 5.08 -25.54 -3.68
C ALA A 82 4.97 -27.07 -3.59
N HIS A 83 6.10 -27.74 -3.42
CA HIS A 83 6.18 -29.20 -3.30
C HIS A 83 5.91 -29.71 -1.87
N THR A 84 5.92 -28.82 -0.87
CA THR A 84 5.68 -29.16 0.54
C THR A 84 4.48 -28.41 1.10
N ILE A 85 3.70 -29.10 1.94
CA ILE A 85 2.51 -28.51 2.58
C ILE A 85 2.90 -27.35 3.51
N VAL A 86 4.07 -27.44 4.15
CA VAL A 86 4.59 -26.35 5.00
C VAL A 86 4.83 -25.08 4.18
N ALA A 87 5.44 -25.19 3.00
CA ALA A 87 5.65 -24.03 2.12
C ALA A 87 4.31 -23.44 1.65
N VAL A 88 3.32 -24.27 1.33
CA VAL A 88 1.95 -23.83 1.00
C VAL A 88 1.35 -23.02 2.15
N ILE A 89 1.47 -23.51 3.39
CA ILE A 89 0.94 -22.81 4.57
C ILE A 89 1.64 -21.47 4.79
N VAL A 90 2.97 -21.42 4.66
CA VAL A 90 3.73 -20.17 4.80
C VAL A 90 3.28 -19.13 3.78
N TRP A 91 3.18 -19.51 2.51
CA TRP A 91 2.71 -18.61 1.45
C TRP A 91 1.26 -18.18 1.64
N ALA A 92 0.40 -19.07 2.13
CA ALA A 92 -0.99 -18.74 2.46
C ALA A 92 -1.08 -17.73 3.61
N ILE A 93 -0.26 -17.88 4.65
CA ILE A 93 -0.20 -16.93 5.78
C ILE A 93 0.28 -15.56 5.30
N ILE A 94 1.33 -15.51 4.48
CA ILE A 94 1.85 -14.25 3.92
C ILE A 94 0.76 -13.57 3.08
N LEU A 95 0.11 -14.31 2.17
CA LEU A 95 -0.98 -13.80 1.34
C LEU A 95 -2.14 -13.26 2.20
N PHE A 96 -2.48 -13.96 3.27
CA PHE A 96 -3.52 -13.55 4.21
C PHE A 96 -3.18 -12.21 4.88
N PHE A 97 -1.97 -12.05 5.42
CA PHE A 97 -1.54 -10.79 6.03
C PHE A 97 -1.51 -9.64 5.01
N CYS A 98 -1.05 -9.89 3.79
CA CYS A 98 -1.09 -8.91 2.72
C CYS A 98 -2.52 -8.50 2.37
N ALA A 99 -3.46 -9.44 2.31
CA ALA A 99 -4.87 -9.16 2.06
C ALA A 99 -5.50 -8.33 3.19
N CYS A 100 -5.24 -8.68 4.46
CA CYS A 100 -5.70 -7.90 5.60
C CYS A 100 -5.13 -6.48 5.60
N GLY A 101 -3.83 -6.33 5.36
CA GLY A 101 -3.17 -5.02 5.26
C GLY A 101 -3.73 -4.18 4.10
N PHE A 102 -3.99 -4.81 2.96
CA PHE A 102 -4.63 -4.15 1.82
C PHE A 102 -6.03 -3.62 2.17
N VAL A 103 -6.88 -4.43 2.79
CA VAL A 103 -8.24 -3.99 3.21
C VAL A 103 -8.17 -2.84 4.21
N TYR A 104 -7.25 -2.91 5.18
CA TYR A 104 -7.06 -1.84 6.15
C TYR A 104 -6.65 -0.52 5.48
N LEU A 105 -5.56 -0.55 4.69
CA LEU A 105 -5.03 0.64 4.01
C LEU A 105 -6.03 1.22 3.01
N PHE A 106 -6.72 0.35 2.28
CA PHE A 106 -7.77 0.75 1.34
C PHE A 106 -8.91 1.46 2.06
N SER A 107 -9.37 0.92 3.19
CA SER A 107 -10.45 1.53 3.98
C SER A 107 -10.03 2.89 4.55
N ASP A 108 -8.83 3.00 5.11
CA ASP A 108 -8.29 4.25 5.65
C ASP A 108 -8.13 5.33 4.56
N THR A 109 -7.59 4.94 3.41
CA THR A 109 -7.46 5.83 2.25
C THR A 109 -8.83 6.28 1.74
N LEU A 110 -9.81 5.36 1.69
CA LEU A 110 -11.17 5.68 1.25
C LEU A 110 -11.86 6.66 2.20
N LEU A 111 -11.71 6.47 3.51
CA LEU A 111 -12.24 7.39 4.51
C LEU A 111 -11.60 8.77 4.40
N THR A 112 -10.28 8.82 4.21
CA THR A 112 -9.53 10.06 4.02
C THR A 112 -9.96 10.79 2.74
N TYR A 113 -10.20 10.05 1.65
CA TYR A 113 -10.70 10.60 0.40
C TYR A 113 -12.11 11.20 0.59
N LEU A 114 -13.01 10.48 1.25
CA LEU A 114 -14.38 10.92 1.52
C LEU A 114 -14.46 12.03 2.58
N ALA A 115 -13.39 12.30 3.32
CA ALA A 115 -13.30 13.43 4.25
C ALA A 115 -13.14 14.79 3.52
N PHE A 116 -12.90 14.78 2.21
CA PHE A 116 -12.75 16.00 1.37
C PHE A 116 -11.79 17.04 1.97
N GLY A 117 -10.68 16.57 2.56
CA GLY A 117 -9.66 17.44 3.12
C GLY A 117 -9.07 18.37 2.04
N LYS A 118 -9.19 19.68 2.22
CA LYS A 118 -8.60 20.66 1.30
C LYS A 118 -7.17 21.00 1.75
N LEU A 119 -6.21 20.85 0.85
CA LEU A 119 -4.85 21.34 1.04
C LEU A 119 -4.74 22.73 0.41
N VAL A 120 -4.60 23.76 1.24
CA VAL A 120 -4.36 25.13 0.77
C VAL A 120 -2.86 25.31 0.59
N GLN A 121 -2.39 25.39 -0.64
CA GLN A 121 -1.00 25.75 -0.93
C GLN A 121 -0.87 27.27 -1.04
N LEU A 122 -0.17 27.87 -0.07
CA LEU A 122 0.16 29.29 -0.08
C LEU A 122 1.37 29.51 -0.98
N ASN A 123 1.11 29.96 -2.21
CA ASN A 123 2.16 30.40 -3.12
C ASN A 123 2.38 31.90 -2.93
N PHE A 124 3.57 32.28 -2.47
CA PHE A 124 4.00 33.67 -2.44
C PHE A 124 4.54 34.04 -3.83
N ALA A 125 3.63 34.39 -4.74
CA ALA A 125 4.01 35.05 -5.98
C ALA A 125 4.29 36.52 -5.69
N MET A 126 5.46 37.03 -6.11
CA MET A 126 5.79 38.46 -6.09
C MET A 126 5.08 39.17 -7.24
N GLU A 127 3.76 39.12 -7.25
CA GLU A 127 2.95 39.86 -8.20
C GLU A 127 2.76 41.29 -7.68
N SER A 128 2.74 42.26 -8.59
CA SER A 128 2.45 43.65 -8.23
C SER A 128 1.00 43.75 -7.77
N SER A 129 0.78 43.66 -6.46
CA SER A 129 -0.54 43.79 -5.85
C SER A 129 -1.07 45.21 -6.03
N ASN A 130 -2.36 45.34 -6.29
CA ASN A 130 -3.04 46.64 -6.25
C ASN A 130 -2.86 47.28 -4.88
N PHE A 131 -2.69 48.60 -4.86
CA PHE A 131 -2.66 49.37 -3.63
C PHE A 131 -4.03 49.25 -2.94
N PRO A 132 -4.10 48.82 -1.67
CA PRO A 132 -5.38 48.61 -1.00
C PRO A 132 -6.08 49.94 -0.74
N SER A 133 -7.41 49.89 -0.57
CA SER A 133 -8.13 51.05 -0.06
C SER A 133 -7.73 51.30 1.39
N ILE A 134 -7.05 52.42 1.63
CA ILE A 134 -6.73 52.87 2.98
C ILE A 134 -7.86 53.79 3.43
N THR A 135 -8.62 53.34 4.43
CA THR A 135 -9.62 54.17 5.10
C THR A 135 -9.05 54.61 6.44
N PHE A 136 -8.89 55.93 6.61
CA PHE A 136 -8.58 56.52 7.91
C PHE A 136 -9.84 57.15 8.49
N CYS A 137 -10.08 56.92 9.78
CA CYS A 137 -11.15 57.56 10.51
C CYS A 137 -10.54 58.47 11.58
N ASN A 138 -11.18 59.62 11.81
CA ASN A 138 -10.87 60.41 13.00
C ASN A 138 -11.28 59.61 14.24
N ILE A 139 -10.40 59.52 15.24
CA ILE A 139 -10.68 58.88 16.53
C ILE A 139 -11.85 59.58 17.21
N ASN A 140 -12.01 60.89 16.97
CA ASN A 140 -13.17 61.62 17.44
C ASN A 140 -14.35 61.41 16.47
N PRO A 141 -15.43 60.73 16.91
CA PRO A 141 -16.61 60.48 16.08
C PRO A 141 -17.44 61.74 15.81
N TYR A 142 -17.26 62.80 16.59
CA TYR A 142 -18.11 64.00 16.53
C TYR A 142 -17.32 65.30 16.48
N LYS A 143 -17.72 66.20 15.59
CA LYS A 143 -17.15 67.54 15.52
C LYS A 143 -17.87 68.45 16.52
N LEU A 144 -17.14 69.02 17.49
CA LEU A 144 -17.69 69.92 18.51
C LEU A 144 -18.47 71.11 17.90
N SER A 145 -18.05 71.62 16.74
CA SER A 145 -18.76 72.70 16.05
C SER A 145 -20.13 72.30 15.51
N GLU A 146 -20.35 71.01 15.21
CA GLU A 146 -21.62 70.49 14.71
C GLU A 146 -22.54 70.10 15.86
N ILE A 147 -21.98 69.54 16.94
CA ILE A 147 -22.71 69.22 18.17
C ILE A 147 -23.38 70.48 18.76
N LYS A 148 -22.66 71.62 18.77
CA LYS A 148 -23.17 72.89 19.30
C LYS A 148 -24.33 73.50 18.49
N LYS A 149 -24.54 73.07 17.25
CA LYS A 149 -25.66 73.56 16.41
C LYS A 149 -26.98 72.88 16.76
N ILE A 150 -26.92 71.70 17.39
CA ILE A 150 -28.10 70.93 17.79
C ILE A 150 -28.34 71.24 19.28
N PRO A 151 -29.45 71.92 19.64
CA PRO A 151 -29.67 72.40 21.00
C PRO A 151 -29.72 71.27 22.03
N GLU A 152 -30.31 70.13 21.65
CA GLU A 152 -30.38 68.91 22.48
C GLU A 152 -28.98 68.36 22.80
N LEU A 153 -28.08 68.34 21.80
CA LEU A 153 -26.74 67.77 21.93
C LEU A 153 -25.78 68.73 22.66
N ALA A 154 -26.00 70.03 22.52
CA ALA A 154 -25.28 71.06 23.27
C ALA A 154 -25.58 71.01 24.77
N ALA A 155 -26.85 70.80 25.16
CA ALA A 155 -27.24 70.65 26.56
C ALA A 155 -26.65 69.39 27.22
N LEU A 156 -26.56 68.29 26.48
CA LEU A 156 -25.89 67.09 26.96
C LEU A 156 -24.37 67.30 27.12
N LEU A 157 -23.74 68.06 26.21
CA LEU A 157 -22.32 68.37 26.30
C LEU A 157 -21.99 69.22 27.54
N THR A 158 -22.83 70.20 27.89
CA THR A 158 -22.61 71.05 29.08
C THR A 158 -22.78 70.27 30.39
N VAL A 159 -23.74 69.35 30.46
CA VAL A 159 -23.90 68.45 31.61
C VAL A 159 -22.69 67.51 31.72
N TYR A 160 -22.22 66.94 30.61
CA TYR A 160 -21.04 66.08 30.58
C TYR A 160 -19.77 66.83 31.02
N GLU A 161 -19.53 68.04 30.52
CA GLU A 161 -18.40 68.88 30.95
C GLU A 161 -18.47 69.24 32.43
N SER A 162 -19.67 69.56 32.94
CA SER A 162 -19.86 69.84 34.36
C SER A 162 -19.63 68.59 35.23
N SER A 163 -19.98 67.40 34.73
CA SER A 163 -19.70 66.13 35.39
C SER A 163 -18.20 65.87 35.46
N ALA A 164 -17.51 66.10 34.35
CA ALA A 164 -16.07 65.90 34.24
C ALA A 164 -15.28 66.87 35.12
N ASN A 165 -15.78 68.11 35.27
CA ASN A 165 -15.19 69.13 36.12
C ASN A 165 -15.61 69.02 37.60
N GLY A 166 -16.49 68.06 37.95
CA GLY A 166 -16.95 67.84 39.32
C GLY A 166 -17.85 68.93 39.88
N THR A 167 -18.44 69.77 39.01
CA THR A 167 -19.31 70.90 39.39
C THR A 167 -20.79 70.60 39.26
N LEU A 168 -21.18 69.38 38.86
CA LEU A 168 -22.58 68.94 38.94
C LEU A 168 -23.01 68.86 40.40
N THR A 169 -23.84 69.81 40.81
CA THR A 169 -24.58 69.75 42.07
C THR A 169 -25.83 68.91 41.85
N SER A 170 -26.06 67.94 42.74
CA SER A 170 -27.22 67.05 42.75
C SER A 170 -28.51 67.78 43.11
#